data_AF-A0A7J2ICD0-F1
#
_entry.id   AF-A0A7J2ICD0-F1
#
_cell.length_a   1.000
_cell.length_b   1.000
_cell.length_c   1.000
_cell.angle_alpha   90.00
_cell.angle_beta   90.00
_cell.angle_gamma   90.00
#
_symmetry.space_group_name_H-M   'P 1'
#
loop_
_entity.id
_entity.type
_entity.pdbx_description
1 polymer ?
#
loop_
_entity_poly.entity_id
_entity_poly.type
_entity_poly.pdbx_seq_one_letter_code
_entity_poly.pdbx_strand_id
1 'polypeptide(L)' 'MKSELSPIDNAIVKTIKDARRPISTYKLAKETKLSWSTVNSHCYKLKSFGILDMMSKRTPFGQKKMLWSVVKRR' A
#
# COMPACT_ATOMS: atom_id res chain seq x y z
N MET A 1 -17.96 -7.49 -11.06
CA MET A 1 -16.96 -8.46 -10.55
C MET A 1 -16.48 -8.00 -9.18
N LYS A 2 -16.87 -8.67 -8.08
CA LYS A 2 -16.11 -8.56 -6.83
C LYS A 2 -14.86 -9.41 -7.04
N SER A 3 -13.76 -8.81 -7.47
CA SER A 3 -12.48 -9.52 -7.52
C SER A 3 -12.13 -9.92 -6.09
N GLU A 4 -12.12 -11.22 -5.80
CA GLU A 4 -11.70 -11.70 -4.50
C GLU A 4 -10.26 -11.27 -4.24
N LEU A 5 -10.03 -10.67 -3.07
CA LEU A 5 -8.71 -10.25 -2.66
C LEU A 5 -7.92 -11.48 -2.24
N SER A 6 -6.70 -11.61 -2.78
CA SER A 6 -5.80 -12.68 -2.38
C SER A 6 -5.38 -12.51 -0.91
N PRO A 7 -4.82 -13.56 -0.27
CA PRO A 7 -4.25 -13.45 1.07
C PRO A 7 -3.20 -12.34 1.19
N ILE A 8 -2.38 -12.13 0.14
CA ILE A 8 -1.39 -11.05 0.08
C ILE A 8 -2.07 -9.68 0.05
N ASP A 9 -3.12 -9.52 -0.78
CA ASP A 9 -3.88 -8.29 -0.87
C ASP A 9 -4.50 -7.93 0.50
N ASN A 10 -5.09 -8.91 1.18
CA ASN A 10 -5.68 -8.73 2.51
C ASN A 10 -4.63 -8.37 3.56
N ALA A 11 -3.46 -9.02 3.54
CA ALA A 11 -2.37 -8.70 4.46
C ALA A 11 -1.86 -7.26 4.28
N ILE A 12 -1.72 -6.80 3.04
CA ILE A 12 -1.31 -5.42 2.73
C ILE A 12 -2.37 -4.43 3.22
N VAL A 13 -3.65 -4.63 2.88
CA VAL A 13 -4.73 -3.74 3.31
C VAL A 13 -4.82 -3.67 4.83
N LYS A 14 -4.75 -4.82 5.51
CA LYS A 14 -4.77 -4.89 6.98
C LYS A 14 -3.61 -4.09 7.58
N THR A 15 -2.40 -4.30 7.09
CA THR A 15 -1.19 -3.59 7.57
C THR A 15 -1.31 -2.07 7.41
N ILE A 16 -1.86 -1.59 6.28
CA ILE A 16 -2.09 -0.15 6.07
C ILE A 16 -3.14 0.40 7.03
N LYS A 17 -4.24 -0.33 7.27
CA LYS A 17 -5.28 0.06 8.24
C LYS A 17 -4.72 0.15 9.66
N ASP A 18 -3.97 -0.87 10.08
CA ASP A 18 -3.39 -0.95 11.41
C ASP A 18 -2.35 0.16 11.65
N ALA A 19 -1.63 0.59 10.61
CA ALA A 19 -0.69 1.70 10.71
C ALA A 19 -1.34 3.05 11.01
N ARG A 20 -2.65 3.22 10.74
CA ARG A 20 -3.44 4.47 10.91
C ARG A 20 -2.85 5.71 10.21
N ARG A 21 -1.89 5.53 9.29
CA ARG A 21 -1.23 6.60 8.53
C ARG A 21 -0.73 6.06 7.18
N PRO A 22 -0.52 6.93 6.17
CA PRO A 22 0.08 6.53 4.92
C PRO A 22 1.46 5.90 5.12
N ILE A 23 1.73 4.80 4.42
CA ILE A 23 2.92 3.98 4.63
C ILE A 23 3.62 3.67 3.31
N SER A 24 4.94 3.67 3.29
CA SER A 24 5.70 3.35 2.08
C SER A 24 5.74 1.86 1.78
N THR A 25 5.90 1.50 0.50
CA THR A 25 6.13 0.12 0.03
C THR A 25 7.23 -0.60 0.82
N TYR A 26 8.33 0.10 1.10
CA TYR A 26 9.44 -0.47 1.88
C TYR A 26 9.02 -0.89 3.29
N LYS A 27 8.26 -0.04 3.98
CA LYS A 27 7.80 -0.36 5.33
C LYS A 27 6.75 -1.46 5.27
N LEU A 28 5.84 -1.45 4.30
CA LEU A 28 4.89 -2.55 4.09
C LEU A 28 5.59 -3.88 3.91
N ALA A 29 6.59 -3.96 3.03
CA ALA A 29 7.38 -5.17 2.82
C ALA A 29 8.01 -5.70 4.12
N LYS A 30 8.54 -4.79 4.96
CA LYS A 30 9.11 -5.15 6.26
C LYS A 30 8.06 -5.69 7.24
N GLU A 31 6.91 -5.03 7.36
CA GLU A 31 5.85 -5.45 8.29
C GLU A 31 5.17 -6.75 7.84
N THR A 32 4.93 -6.93 6.53
CA THR A 32 4.29 -8.13 5.98
C THR A 32 5.25 -9.30 5.78
N LYS A 33 6.57 -9.08 5.95
CA LYS A 33 7.64 -10.06 5.63
C LYS A 33 7.55 -10.59 4.18
N LEU A 34 7.15 -9.72 3.25
CA LEU A 34 7.07 -10.02 1.82
C LEU A 34 8.18 -9.29 1.07
N SER A 35 8.53 -9.77 -0.12
CA SER A 35 9.48 -9.05 -0.97
C SER A 35 8.91 -7.68 -1.37
N TRP A 36 9.81 -6.72 -1.55
CA TRP A 36 9.41 -5.38 -1.97
C TRP A 36 8.67 -5.38 -3.31
N SER A 37 9.14 -6.18 -4.27
CA SER A 37 8.53 -6.30 -5.60
C SER A 37 7.10 -6.84 -5.53
N THR A 38 6.87 -7.89 -4.72
CA THR A 38 5.52 -8.43 -4.49
C THR A 38 4.61 -7.36 -3.90
N VAL A 39 5.02 -6.69 -2.83
CA VAL A 39 4.20 -5.63 -2.21
C VAL A 39 3.93 -4.50 -3.19
N ASN A 40 4.93 -4.07 -3.96
CA ASN A 40 4.79 -3.00 -4.94
C ASN A 40 3.73 -3.35 -6.00
N SER A 41 3.83 -4.52 -6.62
CA SER A 41 2.87 -4.98 -7.63
C SER A 41 1.44 -5.07 -7.07
N HIS A 42 1.30 -5.62 -5.86
CA HIS A 42 0.00 -5.72 -5.20
C HIS A 42 -0.57 -4.35 -4.79
N CYS A 43 0.25 -3.39 -4.37
CA CYS A 43 -0.22 -2.02 -4.09
C CYS A 43 -0.78 -1.35 -5.35
N TYR A 44 -0.12 -1.49 -6.50
CA TYR A 44 -0.63 -0.96 -7.77
C TYR A 44 -1.91 -1.68 -8.25
N LYS A 45 -1.99 -3.00 -8.06
CA LYS A 45 -3.22 -3.77 -8.28
C LYS A 45 -4.38 -3.26 -7.39
N LEU A 46 -4.14 -3.10 -6.09
CA LEU A 46 -5.15 -2.61 -5.16
C LEU A 46 -5.56 -1.16 -5.43
N LYS A 47 -4.65 -0.35 -5.98
CA LYS A 47 -4.96 0.99 -6.47
C LYS A 47 -5.88 0.96 -7.68
N SER A 48 -5.63 0.08 -8.66
CA SER A 48 -6.53 -0.03 -9.83
C SER A 48 -7.92 -0.52 -9.45
N PHE A 49 -8.05 -1.22 -8.31
CA PHE A 49 -9.34 -1.61 -7.74
C PHE A 49 -10.02 -0.50 -6.90
N GLY A 50 -9.40 0.67 -6.76
CA GLY A 50 -9.93 1.78 -5.94
C GLY A 50 -9.94 1.49 -4.44
N ILE A 51 -9.12 0.53 -3.98
CA ILE A 51 -9.01 0.16 -2.55
C ILE A 51 -7.92 0.98 -1.86
N LEU A 52 -6.81 1.20 -2.56
CA LEU A 52 -5.70 2.02 -2.08
C LEU A 52 -5.59 3.32 -2.86
N ASP A 53 -5.21 4.37 -2.16
CA ASP A 53 -4.75 5.63 -2.74
C ASP A 53 -3.24 5.77 -2.58
N MET A 54 -2.64 6.58 -3.46
CA MET A 54 -1.22 6.74 -3.63
C MET A 54 -0.86 8.20 -3.61
N MET A 55 0.01 8.58 -2.67
CA MET A 55 0.56 9.93 -2.60
C MET A 55 2.09 9.88 -2.67
N SER A 56 2.68 10.90 -3.28
CA SER A 56 4.13 11.09 -3.26
C SER A 56 4.49 12.21 -2.30
N LYS A 57 5.52 11.99 -1.47
CA LYS A 57 6.06 13.00 -0.56
C LYS A 57 7.56 13.18 -0.85
N ARG A 58 8.00 14.42 -1.04
CA ARG A 58 9.43 14.73 -1.09
C ARG A 58 10.03 14.67 0.31
N THR A 59 11.18 14.03 0.44
CA THR A 59 11.98 14.05 1.66
C THR A 59 12.79 15.36 1.70
N PRO A 60 13.33 15.75 2.87
CA PRO A 60 14.22 16.91 2.99
C PRO A 60 15.43 16.84 2.05
N PHE A 61 15.86 15.62 1.68
CA PHE A 61 16.97 15.36 0.76
C PHE A 61 16.56 15.35 -0.72
N GLY A 62 15.37 15.83 -1.06
CA GLY A 62 14.89 15.94 -2.45
C GLY A 62 14.35 14.64 -3.07
N GLN A 63 14.50 13.50 -2.40
CA GLN A 63 14.02 12.20 -2.92
C GLN A 63 12.48 12.13 -2.84
N LYS A 64 11.84 11.57 -3.87
CA LYS A 64 10.40 11.28 -3.85
C LYS A 64 10.15 9.91 -3.22
N LYS A 65 9.28 9.88 -2.21
CA LYS A 65 8.83 8.64 -1.55
C LYS A 65 7.34 8.42 -1.81
N MET A 66 7.01 7.22 -2.26
CA MET A 66 5.64 6.77 -2.47
C MET A 66 5.05 6.26 -1.15
N LEU A 67 3.83 6.70 -0.84
CA LEU A 67 3.08 6.32 0.33
C LEU A 67 1.67 5.86 -0.07
N TRP A 68 1.19 4.84 0.63
CA TRP A 68 -0.09 4.18 0.37
C TRP A 68 -1.03 4.35 1.55
N SER A 69 -2.31 4.55 1.26
CA SER A 69 -3.37 4.64 2.26
C SER A 69 -4.64 3.94 1.76
N VAL A 70 -5.53 3.50 2.65
CA VAL A 70 -6.82 2.94 2.24
C VAL A 70 -7.77 4.08 1.87
N VAL A 71 -8.45 3.95 0.73
CA VAL A 71 -9.49 4.91 0.32
C VAL A 71 -10.60 4.89 1.36
N LYS A 72 -10.91 6.05 1.96
CA LYS A 72 -12.10 6.19 2.80
C LYS A 72 -13.32 6.29 1.87
N ARG A 73 -14.19 5.27 1.88
CA ARG A 73 -15.50 5.40 1.26
C ARG A 73 -16.32 6.38 2.11
N ARG A 74 -16.79 7.47 1.48
CA ARG A 74 -17.80 8.36 2.05
C ARG A 74 -19.17 7.69 1.97
#